data_AF-A0A7K4FDV6-F1
#
_entry.id   AF-A0A7K4FDV6-F1
#
_cell.length_a   1.000
_cell.length_b   1.000
_cell.length_c   1.000
_cell.angle_alpha   90.00
_cell.angle_beta   90.00
_cell.angle_gamma   90.00
#
_symmetry.space_group_name_H-M   'P 1'
#
loop_
_entity.id
_entity.type
_entity.pdbx_description
1 polymer ?
#
loop_
_entity_poly.entity_id
_entity_poly.type
_entity_poly.pdbx_seq_one_letter_code
_entity_poly.pdbx_strand_id
1 'polypeptide(L)'
;FALEGLTECLRYELGQFGVKVTLIEPGVIKTNFFNSMKVPESKTDPKYKTLTENILAGLKMMVEMGTPPSKVADAIIKAIHDKEILPRYPVGTDAAMFLEAKKMKTDLEFEKYMSKELFPR
;
A
#
# COMPACT_ATOMS: atom_id res chain seq x y z
N PHE A 1 -4.89 2.48 -7.04
CA PHE A 1 -5.73 3.22 -8.02
C PHE A 1 -7.04 2.54 -8.39
N ALA A 2 -7.08 1.38 -9.07
CA ALA A 2 -8.37 0.81 -9.54
C ALA A 2 -9.39 0.55 -8.40
N LEU A 3 -8.95 -0.10 -7.32
CA LEU A 3 -9.80 -0.33 -6.15
C LEU A 3 -10.15 0.95 -5.39
N GLU A 4 -9.24 1.94 -5.35
CA GLU A 4 -9.53 3.25 -4.76
C GLU A 4 -10.62 3.96 -5.53
N GLY A 5 -10.51 4.06 -6.85
CA GLY A 5 -11.50 4.69 -7.71
C GLY A 5 -12.85 3.97 -7.63
N LEU A 6 -12.85 2.63 -7.71
CA LEU A 6 -14.06 1.84 -7.53
C LEU A 6 -14.72 2.09 -6.17
N THR A 7 -13.95 2.06 -5.09
CA THR A 7 -14.46 2.29 -3.74
C THR A 7 -15.02 3.70 -3.57
N GLU A 8 -14.36 4.70 -4.15
CA GLU A 8 -14.80 6.10 -4.12
C GLU A 8 -16.12 6.29 -4.87
N CYS A 9 -16.26 5.72 -6.07
CA CYS A 9 -17.54 5.70 -6.79
C CYS A 9 -18.66 5.05 -5.96
N LEU A 10 -18.40 3.86 -5.41
CA LEU A 10 -19.38 3.14 -4.59
C LEU A 10 -19.81 3.93 -3.35
N ARG A 11 -18.90 4.70 -2.74
CA ARG A 11 -19.26 5.57 -1.61
C ARG A 11 -20.28 6.64 -2.01
N TYR A 12 -20.11 7.27 -3.17
CA TYR A 12 -21.06 8.27 -3.67
C TYR A 12 -22.40 7.65 -4.06
N GLU A 13 -22.37 6.54 -4.80
CA GLU A 13 -23.59 5.90 -5.32
C GLU A 13 -24.43 5.25 -4.22
N LEU A 14 -23.77 4.55 -3.29
CA LEU A 14 -24.45 3.71 -2.31
C LEU A 14 -24.81 4.45 -1.00
N GLY A 15 -24.22 5.61 -0.75
CA GLY A 15 -24.43 6.39 0.48
C GLY A 15 -25.90 6.77 0.71
N GLN A 16 -26.64 7.07 -0.37
CA GLN A 16 -28.08 7.38 -0.29
C GLN A 16 -28.95 6.21 0.20
N PHE A 17 -28.46 4.97 0.08
CA PHE A 17 -29.13 3.76 0.55
C PHE A 17 -28.68 3.34 1.95
N GLY A 18 -27.87 4.16 2.63
CA GLY A 18 -27.31 3.86 3.95
C GLY A 18 -26.20 2.80 3.95
N VAL A 19 -25.71 2.41 2.77
CA VAL A 19 -24.60 1.46 2.64
C VAL A 19 -23.27 2.20 2.74
N LYS A 20 -22.48 1.83 3.75
CA LYS A 20 -21.17 2.40 4.04
C LYS A 20 -20.07 1.57 3.37
N VAL A 21 -19.23 2.19 2.56
CA VAL A 21 -18.10 1.53 1.87
C VAL A 21 -16.80 2.19 2.31
N THR A 22 -15.77 1.45 2.70
CA THR A 22 -14.45 2.01 3.07
C THR A 22 -13.32 1.11 2.56
N LEU A 23 -12.12 1.67 2.43
CA LEU A 23 -10.93 0.93 2.02
C LEU A 23 -9.95 0.80 3.20
N ILE A 24 -9.56 -0.44 3.51
CA ILE A 24 -8.42 -0.70 4.40
C ILE A 24 -7.18 -0.79 3.52
N GLU A 25 -6.17 0.06 3.80
CA GLU A 25 -4.99 0.23 2.96
C GLU A 25 -3.74 -0.28 3.71
N PRO A 26 -3.49 -1.60 3.67
CA PRO A 26 -2.29 -2.16 4.28
C PRO A 26 -1.02 -1.77 3.49
N GLY A 27 0.02 -1.41 4.23
CA GLY A 27 1.40 -1.44 3.76
C GLY A 27 1.95 -2.86 3.70
N VAL A 28 3.25 -3.03 3.98
CA VAL A 28 3.85 -4.36 4.07
C VAL A 28 3.41 -5.06 5.35
N ILE A 29 2.58 -6.09 5.20
CA ILE A 29 2.07 -6.90 6.31
C ILE A 29 2.77 -8.24 6.35
N LYS A 30 3.20 -8.65 7.56
CA LYS A 30 3.91 -9.91 7.82
C LYS A 30 2.98 -11.13 7.73
N THR A 31 2.58 -11.44 6.50
CA THR A 31 1.78 -12.61 6.11
C THR A 31 2.57 -13.50 5.16
N ASN A 32 1.99 -14.63 4.75
CA ASN A 32 2.59 -15.51 3.73
C ASN A 32 2.45 -14.97 2.28
N PHE A 33 1.94 -13.74 2.10
CA PHE A 33 1.67 -13.16 0.77
C PHE A 33 2.92 -13.13 -0.12
N PHE A 34 4.03 -12.60 0.41
CA PHE A 34 5.28 -12.48 -0.36
C PHE A 34 5.95 -13.82 -0.64
N ASN A 35 5.86 -14.79 0.28
CA ASN A 35 6.36 -16.15 0.05
C ASN A 35 5.57 -16.89 -1.03
N SER A 36 4.31 -16.52 -1.24
CA SER A 36 3.42 -17.11 -2.26
C SER A 36 3.56 -16.41 -3.61
N MET A 37 4.37 -15.35 -3.69
CA MET A 37 4.60 -14.58 -4.90
C MET A 37 5.39 -15.40 -5.91
N LYS A 38 4.85 -15.55 -7.11
CA LYS A 38 5.55 -16.18 -8.23
C LYS A 38 6.34 -15.11 -8.97
N VAL A 39 7.66 -15.09 -8.78
CA VAL A 39 8.57 -14.30 -9.60
C VAL A 39 8.99 -15.19 -10.78
N PRO A 40 8.62 -14.86 -12.03
CA PRO A 40 9.02 -15.66 -13.18
C PRO A 40 10.55 -15.72 -13.29
N GLU A 41 11.11 -16.91 -13.45
CA GLU A 41 12.54 -17.09 -13.75
C GLU A 41 12.91 -16.58 -15.16
N SER A 42 11.91 -16.27 -16.00
CA SER A 42 12.13 -15.86 -17.38
C SER A 42 12.84 -14.52 -17.46
N LYS A 43 14.11 -14.57 -17.90
CA LYS A 43 14.96 -13.48 -18.42
C LYS A 43 14.41 -12.09 -18.10
N THR A 44 14.66 -11.61 -16.88
CA THR A 44 14.70 -10.17 -16.68
C THR A 44 15.61 -9.62 -17.77
N ASP A 45 15.07 -8.76 -18.64
CA ASP A 45 15.88 -8.10 -19.66
C ASP A 45 17.11 -7.52 -18.94
N PRO A 46 18.34 -7.76 -19.44
CA PRO A 46 19.55 -7.28 -18.79
C PRO A 46 19.50 -5.80 -18.38
N LYS A 47 18.74 -4.97 -19.11
CA LYS A 47 18.51 -3.55 -18.79
C LYS A 47 17.82 -3.31 -17.45
N TYR A 48 17.01 -4.26 -16.99
CA TYR A 48 16.24 -4.16 -15.74
C TYR A 48 16.75 -5.09 -14.64
N LYS A 49 17.75 -5.94 -14.91
CA LYS A 49 18.23 -6.95 -13.96
C LYS A 49 18.60 -6.35 -12.60
N THR A 50 19.50 -5.37 -12.58
CA THR A 50 19.93 -4.69 -11.35
C THR A 50 18.76 -4.05 -10.62
N LEU A 51 17.84 -3.43 -11.36
CA LEU A 51 16.66 -2.82 -10.79
C LEU A 51 15.76 -3.85 -10.09
N THR A 52 15.46 -4.95 -10.79
CA THR A 52 14.64 -6.03 -10.24
C THR A 52 15.29 -6.66 -9.01
N GLU A 53 16.61 -6.91 -9.05
CA GLU A 53 17.36 -7.46 -7.91
C GLU A 53 17.29 -6.53 -6.69
N ASN A 54 17.47 -5.22 -6.88
CA ASN A 54 17.38 -4.23 -5.80
C ASN A 54 15.98 -4.14 -5.20
N ILE A 55 14.93 -4.12 -6.03
CA ILE A 55 13.53 -4.12 -5.56
C ILE A 55 13.25 -5.39 -4.76
N LEU A 56 13.65 -6.57 -5.26
CA LEU A 56 13.42 -7.83 -4.56
C LEU A 56 14.17 -7.89 -3.22
N ALA A 57 15.39 -7.35 -3.15
CA ALA A 57 16.14 -7.26 -1.91
C ALA A 57 15.46 -6.33 -0.89
N GLY A 58 15.04 -5.14 -1.32
CA GLY A 58 14.31 -4.18 -0.48
C GLY A 58 12.98 -4.74 0.03
N LEU A 59 12.22 -5.43 -0.83
CA LEU A 59 10.98 -6.08 -0.44
C LEU A 59 11.21 -7.15 0.64
N LYS A 60 12.26 -7.97 0.54
CA LYS A 60 12.58 -8.96 1.59
C LYS A 60 12.80 -8.30 2.94
N MET A 61 13.59 -7.23 2.99
CA MET A 61 13.84 -6.47 4.23
C MET A 61 12.55 -5.86 4.79
N MET A 62 11.71 -5.27 3.93
CA MET A 62 10.43 -4.69 4.35
C MET A 62 9.47 -5.75 4.92
N VAL A 63 9.47 -6.96 4.38
CA VAL A 63 8.63 -8.07 4.87
C VAL A 63 9.06 -8.52 6.27
N GLU A 64 10.35 -8.57 6.54
CA GLU A 64 10.87 -8.92 7.88
C GLU A 64 10.40 -7.93 8.95
N MET A 65 10.42 -6.64 8.61
CA MET A 65 9.96 -5.51 9.42
C MET A 65 8.45 -5.22 9.26
N GLY A 66 7.73 -6.06 8.51
CA GLY A 66 6.34 -5.82 8.15
C GLY A 66 5.42 -5.73 9.36
N THR A 67 4.37 -4.94 9.22
CA THR A 67 3.37 -4.73 10.26
C THR A 67 2.64 -6.05 10.56
N PRO A 68 2.34 -6.38 11.84
CA PRO A 68 1.58 -7.58 12.17
C PRO A 68 0.16 -7.57 11.55
N PRO A 69 -0.34 -8.71 11.04
CA PRO A 69 -1.69 -8.81 10.48
C PRO A 69 -2.81 -8.39 11.45
N SER A 70 -2.58 -8.54 12.77
CA SER A 70 -3.53 -8.08 13.79
C SER A 70 -3.84 -6.58 13.69
N LYS A 71 -2.92 -5.75 13.19
CA LYS A 71 -3.19 -4.32 12.97
C LYS A 71 -4.18 -4.05 11.86
N VAL A 72 -4.24 -4.92 10.85
CA VAL A 72 -5.27 -4.85 9.81
C VAL A 72 -6.62 -5.23 10.42
N ALA A 73 -6.66 -6.28 11.25
CA ALA A 73 -7.87 -6.66 11.97
C ALA A 73 -8.38 -5.54 12.90
N ASP A 74 -7.48 -4.90 13.67
CA ASP A 74 -7.80 -3.75 14.52
C ASP A 74 -8.44 -2.62 13.69
N ALA A 75 -7.90 -2.32 12.50
CA ALA A 75 -8.43 -1.28 11.62
C ALA A 75 -9.82 -1.63 11.06
N ILE A 76 -10.05 -2.90 10.70
CA ILE A 76 -11.38 -3.39 10.26
C ILE A 76 -12.39 -3.23 11.40
N ILE A 77 -12.04 -3.70 12.61
CA ILE A 77 -12.91 -3.59 13.79
C ILE A 77 -13.22 -2.12 14.10
N LYS A 78 -12.21 -1.24 14.05
CA LYS A 78 -12.41 0.20 14.21
C LYS A 78 -13.39 0.75 13.18
N ALA A 79 -13.17 0.48 11.89
CA ALA A 79 -13.99 1.00 10.82
C ALA A 79 -15.47 0.59 10.92
N ILE A 80 -15.74 -0.62 11.44
CA ILE A 80 -17.11 -1.12 11.69
C ILE A 80 -17.80 -0.37 12.82
N HIS A 81 -17.06 0.04 13.85
CA HIS A 81 -17.61 0.71 15.05
C HIS A 81 -17.58 2.24 14.97
N ASP A 82 -16.88 2.83 14.01
CA ASP A 82 -16.78 4.28 13.86
C ASP A 82 -18.15 4.88 13.47
N LYS A 83 -18.57 5.91 14.22
CA LYS A 83 -19.83 6.64 13.96
C LYS A 83 -19.82 7.24 12.55
N GLU A 84 -18.69 7.85 12.19
CA GLU A 84 -18.40 8.38 10.87
C GLU A 84 -17.27 7.56 10.23
N ILE A 85 -17.60 6.82 9.18
CA ILE A 85 -16.65 5.92 8.53
C ILE A 85 -15.77 6.71 7.54
N LEU A 86 -14.46 6.73 7.81
CA LEU A 86 -13.50 7.37 6.91
C LEU A 86 -13.48 6.68 5.54
N PRO A 87 -13.13 7.39 4.45
CA PRO A 87 -12.94 6.78 3.14
C PRO A 87 -11.85 5.71 3.10
N ARG A 88 -10.77 5.92 3.86
CA ARG A 88 -9.55 5.12 3.83
C ARG A 88 -8.98 4.96 5.24
N TYR A 89 -8.50 3.77 5.56
CA TYR A 89 -7.77 3.45 6.80
C TYR A 89 -6.40 2.86 6.44
N PRO A 90 -5.34 3.68 6.38
CA PRO A 90 -3.99 3.20 6.20
C PRO A 90 -3.53 2.36 7.40
N VAL A 91 -2.88 1.23 7.12
CA VAL A 91 -2.35 0.32 8.14
C VAL A 91 -0.89 0.03 7.86
N GLY A 92 -0.03 0.42 8.79
CA GLY A 92 1.42 0.22 8.71
C GLY A 92 2.16 1.56 8.70
N THR A 93 3.34 1.56 9.33
CA THR A 93 4.18 2.75 9.44
C THR A 93 4.73 3.18 8.08
N ASP A 94 5.06 2.21 7.23
CA ASP A 94 5.48 2.43 5.85
C ASP A 94 4.38 3.11 5.03
N ALA A 95 3.16 2.59 5.08
CA ALA A 95 2.01 3.18 4.39
C ALA A 95 1.78 4.64 4.86
N ALA A 96 1.80 4.88 6.16
CA ALA A 96 1.66 6.22 6.73
C ALA A 96 2.76 7.17 6.24
N MET A 97 4.02 6.73 6.27
CA MET A 97 5.17 7.52 5.81
C MET A 97 5.05 7.91 4.33
N PHE A 98 4.70 6.98 3.44
CA PHE A 98 4.56 7.27 2.01
C PHE A 98 3.38 8.21 1.72
N LEU A 99 2.25 8.02 2.41
CA LEU A 99 1.09 8.90 2.26
C LEU A 99 1.37 10.32 2.77
N GLU A 100 2.07 10.44 3.90
CA GLU A 100 2.50 11.74 4.41
C GLU A 100 3.50 12.41 3.48
N ALA A 101 4.48 11.66 2.97
CA ALA A 101 5.44 12.17 1.99
C ALA A 101 4.74 12.69 0.73
N LYS A 102 3.72 11.98 0.22
CA LYS A 102 2.93 12.41 -0.94
C LYS A 102 2.08 13.65 -0.64
N LYS A 103 1.51 13.75 0.56
CA LYS A 103 0.70 14.91 0.98
C LYS A 103 1.53 16.19 1.11
N MET A 104 2.78 16.05 1.57
CA MET A 104 3.66 17.17 1.90
C MET A 104 4.56 17.63 0.75
N LYS A 105 4.50 16.96 -0.41
CA LYS A 105 5.35 17.23 -1.58
C LYS A 105 4.49 17.57 -2.79
N THR A 106 5.01 18.42 -3.66
CA THR A 106 4.50 18.50 -5.03
C THR A 106 4.75 17.19 -5.77
N ASP A 107 4.04 16.95 -6.88
CA ASP A 107 4.20 15.72 -7.66
C ASP A 107 5.66 15.49 -8.10
N LEU A 108 6.36 16.55 -8.53
CA LEU A 108 7.75 16.46 -8.96
C LEU A 108 8.72 16.17 -7.80
N GLU A 109 8.46 16.73 -6.62
CA GLU A 109 9.27 16.45 -5.43
C GLU A 109 9.04 15.02 -4.93
N PHE A 110 7.80 14.55 -4.99
CA PHE A 110 7.46 13.19 -4.63
C PHE A 110 8.07 12.18 -5.62
N GLU A 111 8.03 12.47 -6.92
CA GLU A 111 8.68 11.65 -7.94
C GLU A 111 10.19 11.51 -7.67
N LYS A 112 10.88 12.63 -7.39
CA LYS A 112 12.31 12.63 -7.04
C LYS A 112 12.60 11.85 -5.76
N TYR A 113 11.74 12.01 -4.76
CA TYR A 113 11.84 11.25 -3.50
C TYR A 113 11.71 9.75 -3.76
N MET A 114 10.67 9.31 -4.46
CA MET A 114 10.45 7.90 -4.79
C MET A 114 11.56 7.32 -5.67
N SER A 115 12.05 8.09 -6.64
CA SER A 115 13.16 7.66 -7.50
C SER A 115 14.42 7.38 -6.68
N LYS A 116 14.72 8.20 -5.66
CA LYS A 116 15.86 7.98 -4.77
C LYS A 116 15.67 6.76 -3.86
N GLU A 117 14.48 6.59 -3.28
CA GLU A 117 14.19 5.48 -2.37
C GLU A 117 14.10 4.12 -3.09
N LEU A 118 13.52 4.10 -4.30
CA LEU A 118 13.34 2.86 -5.08
C LEU A 118 14.55 2.52 -5.96
N PHE A 119 15.31 3.52 -6.39
CA PHE A 119 16.45 3.37 -7.30
C PHE A 119 17.73 4.00 -6.72
N PRO A 120 18.18 3.60 -5.51
CA PRO A 120 19.45 4.08 -4.98
C PRO A 120 20.57 3.65 -5.93
N ARG A 121 21.37 4.64 -6.37
CA ARG A 121 22.59 4.42 -7.16
C ARG A 121 23.74 3.96 -6.26
#